data_AF-A0A257GY13-F1
#
_entry.id   AF-A0A257GY13-F1
#
_cell.length_a   1.000
_cell.length_b   1.000
_cell.length_c   1.000
_cell.angle_alpha   90.00
_cell.angle_beta   90.00
_cell.angle_gamma   90.00
#
_symmetry.space_group_name_H-M   'P 1'
#
loop_
_entity.id
_entity.type
_entity.pdbx_description
1 polymer ?
#
loop_
_entity_poly.entity_id
_entity_poly.type
_entity_poly.pdbx_seq_one_letter_code
_entity_poly.pdbx_strand_id
1 'polypeptide(L)' 'MAAKDVIFGGEARARMVEGVNILANAVKVTLGPKGRNVVLERSFGAPTVTKDGVSVAKEIELKDKLQNMGAQMV' A
#
# COMPACT_ATOMS: atom_id res chain seq x y z
N MET A 1 3.06 14.81 -24.84
CA MET A 1 2.25 14.43 -23.66
C MET A 1 2.11 12.91 -23.67
N ALA A 2 2.28 12.24 -22.53
CA ALA A 2 2.02 10.81 -22.46
C ALA A 2 0.53 10.53 -22.63
N ALA A 3 0.18 9.46 -23.34
CA ALA A 3 -1.20 9.00 -23.44
C ALA A 3 -1.74 8.65 -22.05
N LYS A 4 -3.02 8.97 -21.80
CA LYS A 4 -3.69 8.67 -20.53
C LYS A 4 -4.70 7.56 -20.74
N ASP A 5 -4.63 6.54 -19.91
CA ASP A 5 -5.68 5.52 -19.81
C ASP A 5 -6.82 6.05 -18.94
N VAL A 6 -8.05 5.81 -19.36
CA VAL A 6 -9.27 6.24 -18.66
C VAL A 6 -10.18 5.03 -18.48
N ILE A 7 -10.54 4.75 -17.23
CA ILE A 7 -11.35 3.60 -16.84
C ILE A 7 -12.53 4.13 -16.02
N PHE A 8 -13.72 3.58 -16.23
CA PHE A 8 -14.96 4.11 -15.67
C PHE A 8 -15.71 3.07 -14.83
N GLY A 9 -16.64 3.58 -14.01
CA GLY A 9 -17.69 2.76 -13.40
C GLY A 9 -17.21 1.83 -12.29
N GLY A 10 -17.75 0.60 -12.29
CA GLY A 10 -17.49 -0.40 -11.26
C GLY A 10 -16.07 -0.92 -11.27
N GLU A 11 -15.46 -1.09 -12.45
CA GLU A 11 -14.11 -1.66 -12.58
C GLU A 11 -13.05 -0.74 -11.98
N ALA A 12 -13.13 0.58 -12.24
CA ALA A 12 -12.22 1.56 -11.65
C ALA A 12 -12.28 1.51 -10.11
N ARG A 13 -13.50 1.46 -9.55
CA ARG A 13 -13.70 1.37 -8.09
C ARG A 13 -13.17 0.06 -7.52
N ALA A 14 -13.41 -1.07 -8.18
CA ALA A 14 -12.91 -2.37 -7.73
C ALA A 14 -11.38 -2.38 -7.62
N ARG A 15 -10.68 -1.88 -8.64
CA ARG A 15 -9.20 -1.77 -8.63
C ARG A 15 -8.69 -0.80 -7.57
N MET A 16 -9.34 0.35 -7.38
CA MET A 16 -8.96 1.29 -6.31
C MET A 16 -9.14 0.65 -4.92
N VAL A 17 -10.26 -0.01 -4.68
CA VAL A 17 -10.54 -0.71 -3.40
C VAL A 17 -9.53 -1.82 -3.14
N GLU A 18 -9.09 -2.53 -4.18
CA GLU A 18 -8.02 -3.52 -4.05
C GLU A 18 -6.72 -2.89 -3.54
N GLY A 19 -6.33 -1.73 -4.09
CA GLY A 19 -5.17 -0.97 -3.61
C GLY A 19 -5.29 -0.52 -2.16
N VAL A 20 -6.46 0.03 -1.78
CA VAL A 20 -6.77 0.39 -0.39
C VAL A 20 -6.65 -0.82 0.54
N ASN A 21 -7.18 -1.97 0.11
CA ASN A 21 -7.12 -3.19 0.91
C ASN A 21 -5.70 -3.70 1.09
N ILE A 22 -4.83 -3.59 0.08
CA ILE A 22 -3.42 -3.98 0.21
C ILE A 22 -2.74 -3.14 1.28
N LEU A 23 -2.88 -1.81 1.22
CA LEU A 23 -2.34 -0.89 2.23
C LEU A 23 -2.89 -1.21 3.63
N ALA A 24 -4.22 -1.26 3.76
CA ALA A 24 -4.88 -1.48 5.03
C ALA A 24 -4.52 -2.84 5.66
N ASN A 25 -4.41 -3.90 4.85
CA ASN A 25 -4.03 -5.22 5.33
C ASN A 25 -2.58 -5.26 5.84
N ALA A 26 -1.68 -4.49 5.23
CA ALA A 26 -0.29 -4.40 5.68
C ALA A 26 -0.15 -3.54 6.94
N VAL A 27 -0.91 -2.45 7.07
CA VAL A 27 -0.81 -1.55 8.23
C VAL A 27 -1.53 -2.13 9.45
N LYS A 28 -2.70 -2.75 9.28
CA LYS A 28 -3.53 -3.21 10.41
C LYS A 28 -2.85 -4.22 11.33
N VAL A 29 -1.90 -5.01 10.82
CA VAL A 29 -1.19 -6.01 11.65
C VAL A 29 -0.29 -5.35 12.70
N THR A 30 0.05 -4.08 12.53
CA THR A 30 0.86 -3.31 13.46
C THR A 30 0.04 -2.67 14.59
N LEU A 31 -1.30 -2.72 14.52
CA LEU A 31 -2.17 -1.99 15.43
C LEU A 31 -2.19 -2.58 16.85
N GLY A 32 -2.08 -1.70 17.84
CA GLY A 32 -2.25 -2.01 19.25
C GLY A 32 -1.02 -2.64 19.93
N PRO A 33 -1.09 -2.87 21.25
CA PRO A 33 0.05 -3.36 22.03
C PRO A 33 0.49 -4.79 21.65
N LYS A 34 -0.40 -5.55 20.99
CA LYS A 34 -0.11 -6.89 20.45
C LYS A 34 0.17 -6.87 18.93
N GLY A 35 0.48 -5.71 18.36
CA GLY A 35 0.87 -5.56 16.97
C GLY A 35 2.07 -6.46 16.61
N ARG A 36 2.02 -7.00 15.40
CA ARG A 36 3.05 -7.88 14.82
C ARG A 36 4.07 -7.06 14.03
N ASN A 37 5.24 -7.66 13.85
CA ASN A 37 6.30 -7.07 13.05
C ASN A 37 5.97 -7.15 11.56
N VAL A 38 6.27 -6.09 10.84
CA VAL A 38 6.33 -6.04 9.38
C VAL A 38 7.80 -5.90 8.99
N VAL A 39 8.20 -6.65 7.97
CA VAL A 39 9.57 -6.64 7.44
C VAL A 39 9.56 -5.87 6.13
N LEU A 40 10.41 -4.85 6.07
CA LEU A 40 10.57 -3.94 4.92
C LEU A 40 11.93 -4.20 4.29
N GLU A 41 11.93 -4.44 2.99
CA GLU A 41 13.15 -4.57 2.19
C GLU A 41 13.86 -3.22 2.09
N ARG A 42 15.19 -3.24 2.06
CA ARG A 42 16.01 -2.07 1.76
C ARG A 42 16.91 -2.39 0.58
N SER A 43 17.13 -1.40 -0.28
CA SER A 43 18.02 -1.55 -1.45
C SER A 43 19.46 -1.93 -1.08
N PHE A 44 19.89 -1.63 0.15
CA PHE A 44 21.21 -1.99 0.68
C PHE A 44 21.13 -2.36 2.16
N GLY A 45 21.91 -3.36 2.56
CA GLY A 45 22.06 -3.78 3.96
C GLY A 45 20.98 -4.76 4.44
N ALA A 46 20.73 -4.76 5.76
CA ALA A 46 19.73 -5.64 6.38
C ALA A 46 18.30 -5.07 6.26
N PRO A 47 17.27 -5.93 6.19
CA PRO A 47 15.88 -5.50 6.15
C PRO A 47 15.48 -4.78 7.45
N THR A 48 14.52 -3.87 7.35
CA THR A 48 13.98 -3.16 8.52
C THR A 48 12.79 -3.91 9.08
N VAL A 49 12.84 -4.23 10.37
CA VAL A 49 11.70 -4.82 11.08
C VAL A 49 11.04 -3.74 11.91
N THR A 50 9.78 -3.45 11.65
CA THR A 50 9.04 -2.39 12.35
C THR A 50 7.64 -2.82 12.79
N LYS A 51 7.14 -2.16 13.84
CA LYS A 51 5.73 -2.20 14.27
C LYS A 51 5.05 -0.83 14.09
N ASP A 52 5.71 0.10 13.43
CA ASP A 52 5.13 1.41 13.15
C ASP A 52 4.35 1.37 11.85
N GLY A 53 3.03 1.51 11.94
CA GLY A 53 2.14 1.53 10.78
C GLY A 53 2.41 2.71 9.84
N VAL A 54 2.90 3.84 10.34
CA VAL A 54 3.23 5.01 9.50
C VAL A 54 4.43 4.69 8.60
N SER A 55 5.46 4.06 9.15
CA SER A 55 6.61 3.59 8.38
C SER A 55 6.22 2.54 7.35
N VAL A 56 5.32 1.60 7.70
CA VAL A 56 4.83 0.59 6.75
C VAL A 56 4.05 1.22 5.60
N ALA A 57 3.18 2.20 5.87
CA ALA A 57 2.38 2.85 4.83
C ALA A 57 3.24 3.58 3.79
N LYS A 58 4.34 4.22 4.22
CA LYS A 58 5.24 4.96 3.33
C LYS A 58 5.98 4.09 2.32
N GLU A 59 6.23 2.84 2.64
CA GLU A 59 6.95 1.91 1.77
C GLU A 59 6.04 1.19 0.77
N ILE A 60 4.72 1.39 0.85
CA ILE A 60 3.76 0.71 -0.02
C ILE A 60 3.56 1.52 -1.30
N GLU A 61 4.16 1.01 -2.38
CA GLU A 61 3.95 1.49 -3.75
C GLU A 61 3.53 0.32 -4.64
N LEU A 62 2.41 0.49 -5.35
CA LEU A 62 1.83 -0.57 -6.18
C LEU A 62 2.14 -0.35 -7.66
N LYS A 63 2.44 -1.44 -8.37
CA LYS A 63 2.75 -1.39 -9.82
C LYS A 63 1.56 -0.95 -10.67
N ASP A 64 0.36 -1.39 -10.31
CA ASP A 64 -0.87 -0.98 -10.98
C ASP A 64 -1.24 0.45 -10.55
N LYS A 65 -1.37 1.36 -11.50
CA LYS A 65 -1.61 2.79 -11.23
C LYS A 65 -2.97 3.04 -10.55
N LEU A 66 -4.00 2.27 -10.88
CA LEU A 66 -5.33 2.45 -10.25
C LEU A 66 -5.33 1.95 -8.82
N GLN A 67 -4.71 0.80 -8.56
CA GLN A 67 -4.51 0.31 -7.20
C GLN A 67 -3.64 1.29 -6.40
N ASN A 68 -2.53 1.77 -6.99
CA ASN A 68 -1.64 2.72 -6.32
C ASN A 68 -2.36 4.03 -6.00
N MET A 69 -3.17 4.55 -6.92
CA MET A 69 -4.03 5.69 -6.63
C MET A 69 -4.94 5.42 -5.44
N GLY A 70 -5.59 4.25 -5.38
CA GLY A 70 -6.42 3.86 -4.24
C GLY A 70 -5.64 3.83 -2.93
N ALA A 71 -4.45 3.23 -2.93
CA ALA A 71 -3.56 3.19 -1.76
C ALA A 71 -3.12 4.59 -1.32
N GLN A 72 -2.81 5.51 -2.24
CA GLN A 72 -2.35 6.86 -1.90
C GLN A 72 -3.47 7.82 -1.47
N MET A 73 -4.75 7.44 -1.61
CA MET A 73 -5.90 8.24 -1.17
C MET A 73 -6.21 8.08 0.32
N VAL A 74 -5.60 7.09 1.00
CA VAL A 74 -5.89 6.69 2.38
C VAL A 74 -4.65 6.83 3.24
#